data_AF-A0A8W8MWA5-F1
#
_entry.id   AF-A0A8W8MWA5-F1
#
_cell.length_a   1.000
_cell.length_b   1.000
_cell.length_c   1.000
_cell.angle_alpha   90.00
_cell.angle_beta   90.00
_cell.angle_gamma   90.00
#
_symmetry.space_group_name_H-M   'P 1'
#
loop_
_entity.id
_entity.type
_entity.pdbx_description
1 polymer ?
#
loop_
_entity_poly.entity_id
_entity_poly.type
_entity_poly.pdbx_seq_one_letter_code
_entity_poly.pdbx_strand_id
1 'polypeptide(L)'
;ALTDAGSEWCQFLDQESLEVIQYMNDLKQYWKKMYGHDISSAMSCPLLSRIFTTLDKVIQANNADDDYAAAEFGFGHAETLAPLYASLGLFKDEPQLKADNFKLHLNRKFRASRVLPFSANFAVALYQCDSGEDNNDYLEYVVRFYVNEKTVDIPACGKQVCPYKEVREFYKNQVDNCEFHKMCRNPEPKENSEHDEL
;
A
#
# COMPACT_ATOMS: atom_id res chain seq x y z
N ALA A 1 29.88 -10.09 -9.74
CA ALA A 1 30.49 -10.52 -8.47
C ALA A 1 30.14 -9.47 -7.41
N LEU A 2 29.57 -9.88 -6.28
CA LEU A 2 29.26 -9.02 -5.13
C LEU A 2 30.52 -8.77 -4.30
N THR A 3 31.59 -8.30 -4.94
CA THR A 3 32.91 -8.11 -4.33
C THR A 3 33.36 -6.72 -4.72
N ASP A 4 33.04 -5.70 -3.92
CA ASP A 4 34.14 -5.02 -3.21
C ASP A 4 33.73 -4.34 -1.89
N ALA A 5 32.48 -4.53 -1.42
CA ALA A 5 31.97 -3.91 -0.19
C ALA A 5 30.97 -4.80 0.60
N GLY A 6 30.93 -6.10 0.29
CA GLY A 6 29.99 -7.05 0.88
C GLY A 6 30.60 -7.83 2.04
N SER A 7 29.75 -8.29 2.95
CA SER A 7 30.10 -9.25 4.00
C SER A 7 30.82 -10.48 3.41
N GLU A 8 31.87 -10.97 4.06
CA GLU A 8 32.57 -12.20 3.65
C GLU A 8 31.62 -13.40 3.56
N TRP A 9 30.49 -13.38 4.27
CA TRP A 9 29.46 -14.42 4.16
C TRP A 9 28.84 -14.52 2.76
N CYS A 10 28.79 -13.43 2.00
CA CYS A 10 28.24 -13.42 0.65
C CYS A 10 29.09 -14.22 -0.35
N GLN A 11 30.38 -14.44 -0.07
CA GLN A 11 31.26 -15.20 -0.97
C GLN A 11 30.89 -16.69 -1.05
N PHE A 12 30.16 -17.20 -0.06
CA PHE A 12 29.73 -18.60 0.00
C PHE A 12 28.40 -18.86 -0.75
N LEU A 13 27.78 -17.83 -1.33
CA LEU A 13 26.50 -17.93 -2.01
C LEU A 13 26.65 -17.50 -3.46
N ASP A 14 26.28 -18.38 -4.39
CA ASP A 14 26.13 -18.01 -5.79
C ASP A 14 24.80 -17.30 -6.06
N GLN A 15 24.65 -16.77 -7.26
CA GLN A 15 23.47 -16.01 -7.66
C GLN A 15 22.19 -16.84 -7.56
N GLU A 16 22.23 -18.12 -7.97
CA GLU A 16 21.07 -19.02 -7.91
C GLU A 16 20.64 -19.26 -6.47
N SER A 17 21.59 -19.53 -5.57
CA SER A 17 21.33 -19.69 -4.13
C SER A 17 20.68 -18.44 -3.53
N LEU A 18 21.17 -17.24 -3.91
CA LEU A 18 20.60 -15.98 -3.44
C LEU A 18 19.16 -15.77 -3.94
N GLU A 19 18.86 -16.15 -5.19
CA GLU A 19 17.51 -16.05 -5.74
C GLU A 19 16.53 -17.00 -5.05
N VAL A 20 16.97 -18.22 -4.73
CA VAL A 20 16.17 -19.19 -3.97
C VAL A 20 15.92 -18.69 -2.54
N ILE A 21 16.94 -18.17 -1.85
CA ILE A 21 16.80 -17.60 -0.50
C ILE A 21 15.85 -16.40 -0.53
N GLN A 22 15.97 -15.52 -1.53
CA GLN A 22 15.08 -14.39 -1.71
C GLN A 22 13.64 -14.86 -1.91
N TYR A 23 13.42 -15.86 -2.76
CA TYR A 23 12.08 -16.41 -3.01
C TYR A 23 11.49 -17.09 -1.76
N MET A 24 12.30 -17.81 -0.98
CA MET A 24 11.88 -18.36 0.31
C MET A 24 11.41 -17.25 1.27
N ASN A 25 12.13 -16.13 1.35
CA ASN A 25 11.71 -15.00 2.16
C ASN A 25 10.43 -14.34 1.61
N ASP A 26 10.31 -14.22 0.28
CA ASP A 26 9.10 -13.70 -0.36
C ASP A 26 7.89 -14.56 -0.01
N LEU A 27 8.00 -15.89 -0.06
CA LEU A 27 6.93 -16.80 0.37
C LEU A 27 6.51 -16.56 1.82
N LYS A 28 7.46 -16.35 2.73
CA LYS A 28 7.15 -16.05 4.14
C LYS A 28 6.32 -14.77 4.27
N GLN A 29 6.68 -13.69 3.56
CA GLN A 29 5.95 -12.43 3.63
C GLN A 29 4.59 -12.54 2.92
N TYR A 30 4.58 -13.12 1.73
CA TYR A 30 3.39 -13.29 0.89
C TYR A 30 2.30 -14.06 1.63
N TRP A 31 2.65 -15.23 2.17
CA TRP A 31 1.67 -16.13 2.80
C TRP A 31 1.24 -15.69 4.19
N LYS A 32 2.11 -15.04 4.96
CA LYS A 32 1.77 -14.64 6.34
C LYS A 32 1.11 -13.26 6.43
N LYS A 33 1.35 -12.37 5.47
CA LYS A 33 1.06 -10.92 5.64
C LYS A 33 0.45 -10.24 4.42
N MET A 34 0.36 -10.92 3.28
CA MET A 34 -0.10 -10.32 2.02
C MET A 34 -1.20 -11.17 1.40
N TYR A 35 -1.06 -11.59 0.14
CA TYR A 35 -2.09 -12.32 -0.61
C TYR A 35 -2.26 -13.81 -0.26
N GLY A 36 -1.61 -14.29 0.80
CA GLY A 36 -1.77 -15.68 1.25
C GLY A 36 -3.17 -16.00 1.75
N HIS A 37 -3.81 -15.05 2.41
CA HIS A 37 -5.13 -15.21 3.02
C HIS A 37 -5.92 -13.90 2.90
N ASP A 38 -7.22 -14.00 2.65
CA ASP A 38 -8.09 -12.82 2.47
C ASP A 38 -8.05 -11.89 3.70
N ILE A 39 -8.01 -12.48 4.89
CA ILE A 39 -7.93 -11.76 6.18
C ILE A 39 -6.71 -10.84 6.26
N SER A 40 -5.58 -11.22 5.65
CA SER A 40 -4.36 -10.42 5.68
C SER A 40 -4.54 -9.08 4.98
N SER A 41 -5.25 -9.03 3.85
CA SER A 41 -5.63 -7.74 3.26
C SER A 41 -6.68 -7.04 4.11
N ALA A 42 -7.78 -7.73 4.43
CA ALA A 42 -8.95 -7.15 5.07
C ALA A 42 -8.65 -6.44 6.41
N MET A 43 -7.69 -6.95 7.20
CA MET A 43 -7.29 -6.34 8.48
C MET A 43 -6.64 -4.95 8.35
N SER A 44 -6.20 -4.54 7.16
CA SER A 44 -5.67 -3.18 6.93
C SER A 44 -6.74 -2.13 6.65
N CYS A 45 -8.02 -2.50 6.67
CA CYS A 45 -9.10 -1.56 6.42
C CYS A 45 -9.10 -0.32 7.33
N PRO A 46 -8.68 -0.34 8.61
CA PRO A 46 -8.62 0.88 9.43
C PRO A 46 -7.63 1.90 8.86
N LEU A 47 -6.43 1.44 8.45
CA LEU A 47 -5.41 2.29 7.86
C LEU A 47 -5.84 2.81 6.48
N LEU A 48 -6.43 1.95 5.64
CA LEU A 48 -6.95 2.35 4.35
C LEU A 48 -8.06 3.39 4.51
N SER A 49 -8.98 3.17 5.45
CA SER A 49 -10.05 4.09 5.79
C SER A 49 -9.51 5.44 6.25
N ARG A 50 -8.52 5.44 7.15
CA ARG A 50 -7.87 6.68 7.61
C ARG A 50 -7.22 7.45 6.47
N ILE A 51 -6.48 6.79 5.57
CA ILE A 51 -5.87 7.45 4.41
C ILE A 51 -6.93 8.17 3.57
N PHE A 52 -7.97 7.46 3.13
CA PHE A 52 -8.99 8.04 2.25
C PHE A 52 -9.88 9.08 2.96
N THR A 53 -10.22 8.87 4.22
CA THR A 53 -10.99 9.88 4.99
C THR A 53 -10.18 11.14 5.26
N THR A 54 -8.85 11.05 5.46
CA THR A 54 -7.97 12.23 5.53
C THR A 54 -7.98 12.97 4.19
N LEU A 55 -7.89 12.27 3.05
CA LEU A 55 -7.98 12.90 1.72
C LEU A 55 -9.35 13.58 1.49
N ASP A 56 -10.44 12.90 1.87
CA ASP A 56 -11.81 13.47 1.80
C ASP A 56 -11.90 14.79 2.59
N LYS A 57 -11.33 14.83 3.80
CA LYS A 57 -11.31 16.03 4.66
C LYS A 57 -10.48 17.17 4.04
N VAL A 58 -9.30 16.87 3.49
CA VAL A 58 -8.46 17.87 2.82
C VAL A 58 -9.18 18.49 1.63
N ILE A 59 -9.85 17.68 0.81
CA ILE A 59 -10.65 18.16 -0.33
C ILE A 59 -11.79 19.07 0.13
N GLN A 60 -12.51 18.66 1.19
CA GLN A 60 -13.61 19.44 1.74
C GLN A 60 -13.13 20.80 2.28
N ALA A 61 -12.07 20.80 3.09
CA ALA A 61 -11.49 22.02 3.65
C ALA A 61 -10.97 22.96 2.55
N ASN A 62 -10.21 22.42 1.58
CA ASN A 62 -9.67 23.22 0.47
C ASN A 62 -10.79 23.84 -0.40
N ASN A 63 -11.88 23.11 -0.65
CA ASN A 63 -13.03 23.67 -1.38
C ASN A 63 -13.83 24.72 -0.58
N ALA A 64 -13.68 24.74 0.74
CA ALA A 64 -14.33 25.69 1.64
C ALA A 64 -13.42 26.89 1.99
N ASP A 65 -12.21 26.96 1.43
CA ASP A 65 -11.15 27.90 1.82
C ASP A 65 -10.79 27.82 3.33
N ASP A 66 -10.92 26.64 3.93
CA ASP A 66 -10.58 26.34 5.33
C ASP A 66 -9.14 25.81 5.47
N ASP A 67 -8.57 25.94 6.67
CA ASP A 67 -7.26 25.38 7.01
C ASP A 67 -7.26 23.84 7.04
N TYR A 68 -6.20 23.23 6.51
CA TYR A 68 -5.99 21.78 6.56
C TYR A 68 -4.51 21.41 6.74
N ALA A 69 -4.26 20.22 7.29
CA ALA A 69 -2.90 19.68 7.40
C ALA A 69 -2.39 19.26 6.00
N ALA A 70 -1.27 19.84 5.57
CA ALA A 70 -0.67 19.53 4.26
C ALA A 70 -0.06 18.12 4.17
N ALA A 71 0.27 17.50 5.31
CA ALA A 71 0.83 16.16 5.37
C ALA A 71 0.51 15.46 6.69
N GLU A 72 0.33 14.14 6.62
CA GLU A 72 0.22 13.25 7.76
C GLU A 72 1.30 12.15 7.65
N PHE A 73 2.09 11.95 8.71
CA PHE A 73 3.19 11.00 8.72
C PHE A 73 2.92 9.88 9.73
N GLY A 74 2.83 8.65 9.24
CA GLY A 74 2.69 7.44 10.05
C GLY A 74 3.95 6.59 10.03
N PHE A 75 4.30 5.99 11.16
CA PHE A 75 5.43 5.08 11.28
C PHE A 75 4.93 3.72 11.78
N GLY A 76 5.38 2.66 11.13
CA GLY A 76 4.98 1.30 11.45
C GLY A 76 6.02 0.30 11.01
N HIS A 77 5.58 -0.92 10.73
CA HIS A 77 6.44 -2.01 10.36
C HIS A 77 6.19 -2.47 8.91
N ALA A 78 7.08 -3.31 8.38
CA ALA A 78 6.84 -3.98 7.09
C ALA A 78 5.54 -4.80 7.13
N GLU A 79 5.20 -5.31 8.32
CA GLU A 79 3.96 -5.98 8.69
C GLU A 79 2.71 -5.10 8.58
N THR A 80 2.85 -3.77 8.58
CA THR A 80 1.76 -2.82 8.35
C THR A 80 1.60 -2.50 6.87
N LEU A 81 2.71 -2.35 6.14
CA LEU A 81 2.71 -2.04 4.71
C LEU A 81 2.28 -3.23 3.84
N ALA A 82 2.72 -4.45 4.17
CA ALA A 82 2.35 -5.65 3.42
C ALA A 82 0.83 -5.84 3.27
N PRO A 83 0.01 -5.81 4.34
CA PRO A 83 -1.43 -5.95 4.23
C PRO A 83 -2.08 -4.74 3.54
N LEU A 84 -1.56 -3.52 3.75
CA LEU A 84 -2.02 -2.32 3.03
C LEU A 84 -1.84 -2.46 1.52
N TYR A 85 -0.65 -2.87 1.06
CA TYR A 85 -0.40 -3.12 -0.36
C TYR A 85 -1.31 -4.21 -0.91
N ALA A 86 -1.59 -5.25 -0.11
CA ALA A 86 -2.53 -6.30 -0.49
C ALA A 86 -3.94 -5.73 -0.73
N SER A 87 -4.45 -4.92 0.20
CA SER A 87 -5.76 -4.24 0.10
C SER A 87 -5.83 -3.29 -1.08
N LEU A 88 -4.75 -2.56 -1.34
CA LEU A 88 -4.63 -1.68 -2.50
C LEU A 88 -4.57 -2.46 -3.82
N GLY A 89 -4.31 -3.78 -3.81
CA GLY A 89 -4.17 -4.58 -5.02
C GLY A 89 -2.78 -4.47 -5.69
N LEU A 90 -1.78 -3.97 -4.98
CA LEU A 90 -0.43 -3.76 -5.50
C LEU A 90 0.42 -5.04 -5.47
N PHE A 91 1.23 -5.23 -6.50
CA PHE A 91 2.19 -6.34 -6.62
C PHE A 91 1.55 -7.74 -6.60
N LYS A 92 0.27 -7.86 -6.98
CA LYS A 92 -0.40 -9.17 -7.08
C LYS A 92 0.12 -9.96 -8.29
N ASP A 93 0.73 -11.11 -7.99
CA ASP A 93 1.20 -12.09 -8.97
C ASP A 93 0.12 -13.12 -9.31
N GLU A 94 0.09 -13.56 -10.57
CA GLU A 94 -0.76 -14.65 -11.05
C GLU A 94 0.08 -15.59 -11.94
N PRO A 95 0.14 -16.90 -11.65
CA PRO A 95 -0.46 -17.59 -10.49
C PRO A 95 0.21 -17.18 -9.16
N GLN A 96 -0.45 -17.42 -8.03
CA GLN A 96 0.09 -17.12 -6.71
C GLN A 96 1.49 -17.75 -6.47
N LEU A 97 2.32 -17.10 -5.65
CA LEU A 97 3.63 -17.62 -5.25
C LEU A 97 3.46 -18.88 -4.40
N LYS A 98 4.10 -19.99 -4.77
CA LYS A 98 4.11 -21.26 -4.05
C LYS A 98 5.53 -21.81 -3.91
N ALA A 99 5.72 -22.74 -2.98
CA ALA A 99 7.03 -23.36 -2.76
C ALA A 99 7.54 -24.15 -3.99
N ASP A 100 6.62 -24.67 -4.82
CA ASP A 100 6.91 -25.55 -5.95
C ASP A 100 6.99 -24.82 -7.31
N ASN A 101 6.72 -23.52 -7.37
CA ASN A 101 6.63 -22.77 -8.64
C ASN A 101 7.66 -21.64 -8.79
N PHE A 102 8.79 -21.71 -8.06
CA PHE A 102 9.89 -20.73 -8.14
C PHE A 102 10.29 -20.38 -9.58
N LYS A 103 10.41 -21.39 -10.46
CA LYS A 103 10.81 -21.20 -11.87
C LYS A 103 9.83 -20.36 -12.68
N LEU A 104 8.54 -20.31 -12.31
CA LEU A 104 7.55 -19.44 -12.94
C LEU A 104 7.66 -17.99 -12.45
N HIS A 105 8.26 -17.78 -11.28
CA HIS A 105 8.29 -16.52 -10.55
C HIS A 105 9.66 -15.83 -10.54
N LEU A 106 10.50 -16.14 -11.54
CA LEU A 106 11.77 -15.45 -11.75
C LEU A 106 11.58 -13.95 -11.98
N ASN A 107 10.45 -13.54 -12.59
CA ASN A 107 10.07 -12.14 -12.83
C ASN A 107 8.81 -11.69 -12.07
N ARG A 108 8.53 -12.31 -10.92
CA ARG A 108 7.42 -11.94 -10.03
C ARG A 108 7.40 -10.45 -9.70
N LYS A 109 6.20 -9.89 -9.55
CA LYS A 109 5.92 -8.53 -9.12
C LYS A 109 6.24 -8.36 -7.64
N PHE A 110 5.82 -9.30 -6.79
CA PHE A 110 6.12 -9.27 -5.37
C PHE A 110 7.52 -9.81 -5.08
N ARG A 111 8.43 -8.88 -4.76
CA ARG A 111 9.74 -9.17 -4.18
C ARG A 111 9.88 -8.38 -2.89
N ALA A 112 9.91 -9.05 -1.74
CA ALA A 112 9.96 -8.41 -0.44
C ALA A 112 11.18 -7.49 -0.31
N SER A 113 12.32 -7.86 -0.88
CA SER A 113 13.53 -7.02 -0.91
C SER A 113 13.37 -5.70 -1.66
N ARG A 114 12.36 -5.56 -2.53
CA ARG A 114 12.08 -4.34 -3.30
C ARG A 114 10.85 -3.60 -2.79
N VAL A 115 9.85 -4.33 -2.30
CA VAL A 115 8.57 -3.79 -1.86
C VAL A 115 8.59 -3.43 -0.37
N LEU A 116 9.26 -4.25 0.44
CA LEU A 116 9.35 -4.12 1.90
C LEU A 116 10.82 -4.14 2.40
N PRO A 117 11.75 -3.35 1.82
CA PRO A 117 13.10 -3.23 2.37
C PRO A 117 13.08 -2.58 3.76
N PHE A 118 14.24 -2.55 4.44
CA PHE A 118 14.39 -1.64 5.57
C PHE A 118 14.13 -0.20 5.14
N SER A 119 13.46 0.57 5.99
CA SER A 119 13.00 1.93 5.69
C SER A 119 12.00 2.01 4.50
N ALA A 120 11.29 0.92 4.20
CA ALA A 120 10.20 0.95 3.23
C ALA A 120 9.16 2.02 3.60
N ASN A 121 8.61 2.67 2.58
CA ASN A 121 7.62 3.72 2.75
C ASN A 121 6.53 3.64 1.67
N PHE A 122 5.38 4.21 2.02
CA PHE A 122 4.25 4.39 1.13
C PHE A 122 3.72 5.82 1.30
N ALA A 123 3.45 6.50 0.20
CA ALA A 123 2.83 7.81 0.21
C ALA A 123 1.69 7.89 -0.81
N VAL A 124 0.63 8.59 -0.43
CA VAL A 124 -0.44 9.00 -1.34
C VAL A 124 -0.37 10.52 -1.45
N ALA A 125 -0.06 11.02 -2.65
CA ALA A 125 -0.08 12.45 -2.93
C ALA A 125 -1.40 12.82 -3.60
N LEU A 126 -2.07 13.84 -3.08
CA LEU A 126 -3.25 14.46 -3.64
C LEU A 126 -2.85 15.77 -4.31
N TYR A 127 -3.31 15.97 -5.54
CA TYR A 127 -3.09 17.19 -6.29
C TYR A 127 -4.43 17.80 -6.68
N GLN A 128 -4.50 19.13 -6.64
CA GLN A 128 -5.55 19.91 -7.26
C GLN A 128 -5.06 20.36 -8.64
N CYS A 129 -5.85 20.11 -9.67
CA CYS A 129 -5.56 20.58 -11.02
C CYS A 129 -6.43 21.80 -11.34
N ASP A 130 -5.81 22.84 -11.89
CA ASP A 130 -6.52 23.99 -12.43
C ASP A 130 -7.21 23.58 -13.74
N SER A 131 -8.52 23.78 -13.82
CA SER A 131 -9.24 23.69 -15.09
C SER A 131 -8.78 24.83 -16.00
N GLY A 132 -8.22 24.50 -17.17
CA GLY A 132 -7.77 25.49 -18.17
C GLY A 132 -8.90 26.41 -18.62
N GLU A 133 -8.53 27.55 -19.24
CA GLU A 133 -9.35 28.75 -19.49
C GLU A 133 -10.70 28.57 -20.24
N ASP A 134 -11.08 27.37 -20.66
CA ASP A 134 -12.35 27.09 -21.32
C ASP A 134 -13.14 26.02 -20.56
N ASN A 135 -13.88 26.45 -19.52
CA ASN A 135 -15.24 26.06 -19.12
C ASN A 135 -15.44 26.27 -17.61
N ASN A 136 -16.60 26.83 -17.26
CA ASN A 136 -16.98 27.21 -15.91
C ASN A 136 -16.88 26.05 -14.91
N ASP A 137 -15.93 26.18 -13.98
CA ASP A 137 -15.95 25.66 -12.60
C ASP A 137 -15.85 24.14 -12.40
N TYR A 138 -14.66 23.55 -12.52
CA TYR A 138 -14.38 22.25 -11.87
C TYR A 138 -12.91 22.12 -11.42
N LEU A 139 -12.67 22.26 -10.11
CA LEU A 139 -11.44 21.81 -9.47
C LEU A 139 -11.39 20.27 -9.48
N GLU A 140 -10.53 19.69 -10.35
CA GLU A 140 -10.33 18.25 -10.40
C GLU A 140 -9.19 17.83 -9.46
N TYR A 141 -9.50 16.88 -8.57
CA TYR A 141 -8.50 16.28 -7.69
C TYR A 141 -7.99 14.96 -8.28
N VAL A 142 -6.67 14.80 -8.33
CA VAL A 142 -6.01 13.57 -8.77
C VAL A 142 -5.09 13.03 -7.69
N VAL A 143 -4.88 11.72 -7.68
CA VAL A 143 -3.98 11.05 -6.73
C VAL A 143 -2.88 10.26 -7.43
N ARG A 144 -1.76 10.14 -6.72
CA ARG A 144 -0.61 9.32 -7.10
C ARG A 144 -0.11 8.53 -5.90
N PHE A 145 0.16 7.25 -6.11
CA PHE A 145 0.75 6.37 -5.11
C PHE A 145 2.26 6.25 -5.33
N TYR A 146 3.01 6.29 -4.24
CA TYR A 146 4.45 6.07 -4.20
C TYR A 146 4.76 4.90 -3.28
N VAL A 147 5.52 3.94 -3.77
CA VAL A 147 6.10 2.85 -2.98
C VAL A 147 7.61 2.98 -3.07
N ASN A 148 8.28 3.21 -1.95
CA ASN A 148 9.73 3.45 -1.90
C ASN A 148 10.15 4.52 -2.92
N GLU A 149 9.50 5.69 -2.81
CA GLU A 149 9.73 6.88 -3.66
C GLU A 149 9.46 6.69 -5.16
N LYS A 150 8.90 5.55 -5.57
CA LYS A 150 8.59 5.25 -6.97
C LYS A 150 7.10 5.19 -7.20
N THR A 151 6.66 5.81 -8.29
CA THR A 151 5.27 5.77 -8.72
C THR A 151 4.87 4.36 -9.12
N VAL A 152 3.66 3.96 -8.71
CA VAL A 152 3.05 2.68 -9.07
C VAL A 152 1.74 2.91 -9.80
N ASP A 153 1.34 1.96 -10.65
CA ASP A 153 0.03 1.99 -11.26
C ASP A 153 -1.04 1.73 -10.20
N ILE A 154 -2.02 2.62 -10.12
CA ILE A 154 -3.14 2.51 -9.20
C ILE A 154 -4.15 1.53 -9.80
N PRO A 155 -4.49 0.41 -9.13
CA PRO A 155 -5.36 -0.61 -9.70
C PRO A 155 -6.74 -0.12 -10.13
N ALA A 156 -7.26 0.94 -9.50
CA ALA A 156 -8.53 1.54 -9.86
C ALA A 156 -8.61 1.99 -11.33
N CYS A 157 -7.55 2.61 -11.86
CA CYS A 157 -7.56 3.16 -13.23
C CYS A 157 -6.41 2.67 -14.12
N GLY A 158 -5.50 1.84 -13.60
CA GLY A 158 -4.37 1.27 -14.34
C GLY A 158 -3.29 2.28 -14.78
N LYS A 159 -3.24 3.45 -14.13
CA LYS A 159 -2.27 4.52 -14.42
C LYS A 159 -1.58 4.98 -13.14
N GLN A 160 -0.48 5.72 -13.30
CA GLN A 160 0.26 6.32 -12.18
C GLN A 160 -0.40 7.58 -11.59
N VAL A 161 -1.36 8.17 -12.29
CA VAL A 161 -2.18 9.29 -11.81
C VAL A 161 -3.61 8.98 -12.20
N CYS A 162 -4.51 9.04 -11.22
CA CYS A 162 -5.93 8.76 -11.41
C CYS A 162 -6.78 9.88 -10.79
N PRO A 163 -7.98 10.16 -11.34
CA PRO A 163 -8.97 10.99 -10.67
C PRO A 163 -9.28 10.45 -9.27
N TYR A 164 -9.22 11.31 -8.26
CA TYR A 164 -9.44 10.90 -6.86
C TYR A 164 -10.79 10.21 -6.68
N LYS A 165 -11.84 10.76 -7.29
CA LYS A 165 -13.20 10.22 -7.22
C LYS A 165 -13.29 8.77 -7.69
N GLU A 166 -12.60 8.43 -8.77
CA GLU A 166 -12.55 7.06 -9.31
C GLU A 166 -11.84 6.12 -8.33
N VAL A 167 -10.70 6.54 -7.79
CA VAL A 167 -9.92 5.75 -6.81
C VAL A 167 -10.70 5.55 -5.51
N ARG A 168 -11.34 6.62 -5.00
CA ARG A 168 -12.15 6.58 -3.77
C ARG A 168 -13.37 5.66 -3.91
N GLU A 169 -14.03 5.67 -5.08
CA GLU A 169 -15.16 4.77 -5.35
C GLU A 169 -14.69 3.31 -5.49
N PHE A 170 -13.53 3.07 -6.12
CA PHE A 170 -12.95 1.73 -6.25
C PHE A 170 -12.69 1.07 -4.88
N TYR A 171 -12.18 1.83 -3.90
CA TYR A 171 -11.90 1.33 -2.55
C TYR A 171 -13.05 1.52 -1.54
N LYS A 172 -14.20 2.05 -1.97
CA LYS A 172 -15.33 2.45 -1.12
C LYS A 172 -15.72 1.40 -0.08
N ASN A 173 -15.88 0.15 -0.51
CA ASN A 173 -16.31 -0.92 0.39
C ASN A 173 -15.31 -1.19 1.52
N GLN A 174 -14.00 -1.10 1.23
CA GLN A 174 -12.96 -1.32 2.24
C GLN A 174 -12.77 -0.09 3.14
N VAL A 175 -13.01 1.11 2.60
CA VAL A 175 -12.89 2.39 3.32
C VAL A 175 -14.08 2.63 4.26
N ASP A 176 -15.32 2.43 3.76
CA ASP A 176 -16.54 2.83 4.46
C ASP A 176 -17.16 1.70 5.31
N ASN A 177 -16.88 0.43 4.97
CA ASN A 177 -17.45 -0.74 5.67
C ASN A 177 -16.37 -1.58 6.37
N CYS A 178 -15.49 -0.93 7.13
CA CYS A 178 -14.41 -1.59 7.87
C CYS A 178 -14.92 -2.18 9.21
N GLU A 179 -15.35 -3.45 9.19
CA GLU A 179 -15.76 -4.17 10.41
C GLU A 179 -14.56 -4.83 11.15
N PHE A 180 -13.50 -4.05 11.45
CA PHE A 180 -12.23 -4.60 11.97
C PHE A 180 -12.38 -5.40 13.28
N HIS A 181 -13.09 -4.86 14.27
CA HIS A 181 -13.25 -5.52 15.57
C HIS A 181 -14.00 -6.85 15.46
N LYS A 182 -15.12 -6.87 14.74
CA LYS A 182 -15.87 -8.09 14.42
C LYS A 182 -15.03 -9.11 13.64
N MET A 183 -14.29 -8.66 12.63
CA MET A 183 -13.42 -9.51 11.81
C MET A 183 -12.32 -10.17 12.64
N CYS A 184 -11.69 -9.41 13.54
CA CYS A 184 -10.60 -9.87 14.41
C CYS A 184 -11.09 -10.47 15.73
N ARG A 185 -12.40 -10.45 16.00
CA ARG A 185 -13.01 -10.85 17.29
C ARG A 185 -12.45 -10.07 18.48
N ASN A 186 -12.13 -8.80 18.25
CA ASN A 186 -11.73 -7.87 19.30
C ASN A 186 -12.97 -7.32 20.02
N PRO A 187 -12.86 -6.94 21.30
CA PRO A 187 -13.88 -6.11 21.95
C PRO A 187 -14.06 -4.81 21.16
N GLU A 188 -15.31 -4.36 20.98
CA GLU A 188 -15.58 -3.05 20.38
C GLU A 188 -15.03 -1.92 21.25
N PRO A 189 -14.52 -0.82 20.65
CA PRO A 189 -14.11 0.35 21.40
C PRO A 189 -15.30 0.91 22.20
N LYS A 190 -15.05 1.39 23.42
CA LYS A 190 -16.08 2.14 24.15
C LYS A 190 -16.19 3.51 23.50
N GLU A 191 -17.42 3.99 23.25
CA GLU A 191 -17.77 5.21 22.48
C GLU A 191 -17.12 6.55 22.89
N ASN A 192 -16.11 6.60 23.77
CA ASN A 192 -15.53 7.84 24.32
C ASN A 192 -13.98 7.89 24.34
N SER A 193 -13.27 7.14 23.50
CA SER A 193 -11.80 7.31 23.36
C SER A 193 -11.44 7.77 21.95
N GLU A 194 -11.56 9.07 21.67
CA GLU A 194 -11.14 9.71 20.41
C GLU A 194 -9.62 9.66 20.14
N HIS A 195 -8.82 8.87 20.89
CA HIS A 195 -7.36 8.98 20.83
C HIS A 195 -6.52 7.70 20.87
N ASP A 196 -7.09 6.50 20.87
CA ASP A 196 -6.28 5.28 20.91
C ASP A 196 -6.63 4.31 19.78
N GLU A 197 -6.20 4.63 18.55
CA GLU A 197 -6.13 3.62 17.47
C GLU A 197 -4.79 3.74 16.72
N LEU A 198 -3.81 2.98 17.22
CA LEU A 198 -2.75 2.30 16.45
C LEU A 198 -2.59 0.88 16.99
#